data_AF-A0A954F796-F1
#
_entry.id   AF-A0A954F796-F1
#
_cell.length_a   1.000
_cell.length_b   1.000
_cell.length_c   1.000
_cell.angle_alpha   90.00
_cell.angle_beta   90.00
_cell.angle_gamma   90.00
#
_symmetry.space_group_name_H-M   'P 1'
#
loop_
_entity.id
_entity.type
_entity.pdbx_description
1 polymer ?
#
loop_
_entity_poly.entity_id
_entity_poly.type
_entity_poly.pdbx_seq_one_letter_code
_entity_poly.pdbx_strand_id
1 'polypeptide(L)'
;LGFQPGEPVGGSYQDLVPPFPEVDRWFQGQRTNWQEAGPVPQLLVLFSIQQNEAMPLHDWLKDLAARGEDYGLQVVAIAQAWDGPKLPAYLADHEFPGVVGVDLPAKVSGGLGATFDTFSVAQFNLPRLILIDPAGKVAWEGDPGFKVGAAPAPPYASYLDDPLAALLRDFRLLERRQWARAWRESERAKLFAGDWEAALPVLRAAQEFGDAYGPEVREAQSMFRRLELLTSNPEAAIAFLEAEQGHAAAPVLKAWFDGMQTSLGRDEARALGKLISSRQ
;
A
#
# COMPACT_ATOMS: atom_id res chain seq x y z
N LEU A 1 3.89 13.84 0.90
CA LEU A 1 3.79 13.83 2.37
C LEU A 1 4.46 12.55 2.83
N GLY A 2 5.63 12.66 3.48
CA GLY A 2 6.33 11.49 4.02
C GLY A 2 5.66 11.01 5.31
N PHE A 3 5.76 9.71 5.61
CA PHE A 3 5.35 9.21 6.92
C PHE A 3 6.36 9.75 7.95
N GLN A 4 5.86 10.48 8.95
CA GLN A 4 6.66 10.99 10.05
C GLN A 4 6.62 9.96 11.18
N PRO A 5 7.78 9.43 11.63
CA PRO A 5 7.80 8.48 12.73
C PRO A 5 7.17 9.05 14.00
N GLY A 6 6.41 8.23 14.72
CA GLY A 6 5.91 8.54 16.05
C GLY A 6 6.93 8.19 17.14
N GLU A 7 6.72 8.69 18.36
CA GLU A 7 7.49 8.27 19.54
C GLU A 7 6.86 7.01 20.16
N PRO A 8 7.64 5.95 20.45
CA PRO A 8 7.09 4.72 20.97
C PRO A 8 6.57 4.88 22.40
N VAL A 9 5.44 4.22 22.71
CA VAL A 9 4.87 4.16 24.07
C VAL A 9 5.27 2.84 24.70
N GLY A 10 6.15 2.89 25.71
CA GLY A 10 6.64 1.67 26.38
C GLY A 10 7.43 0.74 25.45
N GLY A 11 8.08 1.28 24.42
CA GLY A 11 8.82 0.52 23.41
C GLY A 11 7.97 -0.06 22.28
N SER A 12 6.66 0.19 22.28
CA SER A 12 5.72 -0.21 21.22
C SER A 12 5.42 0.95 20.27
N TYR A 13 5.32 0.65 18.98
CA TYR A 13 4.92 1.54 17.90
C TYR A 13 3.49 1.29 17.42
N GLN A 14 2.69 0.47 18.13
CA GLN A 14 1.28 0.21 17.78
C GLN A 14 0.52 1.50 17.42
N ASP A 15 -0.14 1.50 16.26
CA ASP A 15 -0.89 2.61 15.66
C ASP A 15 -0.07 3.87 15.30
N LEU A 16 1.26 3.80 15.43
CA LEU A 16 2.21 4.83 15.03
C LEU A 16 2.95 4.42 13.75
N VAL A 17 3.52 5.40 13.09
CA VAL A 17 4.51 5.14 12.03
C VAL A 17 5.83 4.78 12.70
N PRO A 18 6.39 3.59 12.46
CA PRO A 18 7.69 3.24 13.02
C PRO A 18 8.81 3.92 12.21
N PRO A 19 9.97 4.23 12.82
CA PRO A 19 11.14 4.63 12.06
C PRO A 19 11.55 3.52 11.07
N PHE A 20 12.15 3.90 9.96
CA PHE A 20 12.74 2.93 9.05
C PHE A 20 14.03 2.37 9.67
N PRO A 21 14.35 1.07 9.48
CA PRO A 21 15.57 0.47 10.05
C PRO A 21 16.84 1.22 9.65
N GLU A 22 17.75 1.36 10.61
CA GLU A 22 19.11 1.86 10.37
C GLU A 22 19.98 0.70 9.87
N VAL A 23 20.26 0.65 8.58
CA VAL A 23 20.95 -0.50 7.97
C VAL A 23 22.39 -0.14 7.65
N ASP A 24 23.36 -0.92 8.14
CA ASP A 24 24.77 -0.79 7.76
C ASP A 24 24.95 -1.19 6.29
N ARG A 25 24.34 -2.32 5.90
CA ARG A 25 24.47 -2.88 4.56
C ARG A 25 23.31 -3.78 4.18
N TRP A 26 22.88 -3.66 2.93
CA TRP A 26 21.91 -4.54 2.30
C TRP A 26 22.60 -5.72 1.61
N PHE A 27 22.00 -6.90 1.71
CA PHE A 27 22.46 -8.15 1.09
C PHE A 27 21.46 -8.68 0.05
N GLN A 28 20.18 -8.32 0.16
CA GLN A 28 19.14 -8.62 -0.83
C GLN A 28 18.26 -7.39 -1.03
N GLY A 29 18.15 -6.91 -2.27
CA GLY A 29 17.49 -5.63 -2.57
C GLY A 29 18.12 -4.44 -1.82
N GLN A 30 17.46 -3.28 -1.86
CA GLN A 30 17.85 -2.10 -1.09
C GLN A 30 16.64 -1.20 -0.91
N ARG A 31 16.51 -0.60 0.28
CA ARG A 31 15.51 0.44 0.55
C ARG A 31 16.05 1.51 1.48
N THR A 32 15.51 2.72 1.39
CA THR A 32 15.87 3.84 2.29
C THR A 32 14.72 4.30 3.17
N ASN A 33 13.48 3.92 2.86
CA ASN A 33 12.30 4.32 3.61
C ASN A 33 11.08 3.41 3.35
N TRP A 34 10.03 3.58 4.15
CA TRP A 34 8.77 2.84 4.03
C TRP A 34 7.96 3.16 2.77
N GLN A 35 8.11 4.36 2.20
CA GLN A 35 7.29 4.82 1.06
C GLN A 35 7.70 4.18 -0.27
N GLU A 36 8.93 3.69 -0.40
CA GLU A 36 9.40 3.02 -1.62
C GLU A 36 8.55 1.81 -2.02
N ALA A 37 7.92 1.12 -1.06
CA ALA A 37 6.99 0.03 -1.35
C ALA A 37 5.61 0.51 -1.86
N GLY A 38 5.32 1.80 -1.74
CA GLY A 38 3.99 2.34 -1.95
C GLY A 38 3.02 1.94 -0.84
N PRO A 39 1.70 2.10 -1.08
CA PRO A 39 0.67 1.86 -0.07
C PRO A 39 0.36 0.37 0.03
N VAL A 40 1.30 -0.48 0.43
CA VAL A 40 1.10 -1.93 0.58
C VAL A 40 1.39 -2.35 2.02
N PRO A 41 0.83 -3.47 2.51
CA PRO A 41 1.25 -4.00 3.81
C PRO A 41 2.73 -4.37 3.76
N GLN A 42 3.44 -4.09 4.84
CA GLN A 42 4.87 -4.39 4.97
C GLN A 42 5.11 -5.14 6.28
N LEU A 43 5.99 -6.13 6.27
CA LEU A 43 6.40 -6.88 7.46
C LEU A 43 7.87 -6.61 7.72
N LEU A 44 8.17 -5.93 8.82
CA LEU A 44 9.53 -5.82 9.35
C LEU A 44 9.82 -7.03 10.24
N VAL A 45 10.90 -7.73 9.93
CA VAL A 45 11.38 -8.91 10.66
C VAL A 45 12.75 -8.59 11.24
N LEU A 46 12.85 -8.52 12.56
CA LEU A 46 14.12 -8.41 13.27
C LEU A 46 14.52 -9.82 13.73
N PHE A 47 15.68 -10.29 13.27
CA PHE A 47 16.11 -11.67 13.50
C PHE A 47 17.62 -11.79 13.74
N SER A 48 18.06 -12.98 14.12
CA SER A 48 19.48 -13.36 14.13
C SER A 48 19.68 -14.71 13.49
N ILE A 49 20.89 -14.97 13.01
CA ILE A 49 21.27 -16.28 12.44
C ILE A 49 21.03 -17.38 13.48
N GLN A 50 21.53 -17.20 14.70
CA GLN A 50 21.41 -18.18 15.77
C GLN A 50 19.94 -18.50 16.09
N GLN A 51 19.08 -17.48 16.15
CA GLN A 51 17.66 -17.69 16.41
C GLN A 51 16.99 -18.43 15.23
N ASN A 52 17.30 -18.05 13.99
CA ASN A 52 16.71 -18.67 12.81
C ASN A 52 17.16 -20.13 12.62
N GLU A 53 18.37 -20.49 13.06
CA GLU A 53 18.81 -21.89 13.15
C GLU A 53 17.99 -22.70 14.17
N ALA A 54 17.68 -22.10 15.31
CA ALA A 54 16.88 -22.74 16.36
C ALA A 54 15.38 -22.80 16.01
N MET A 55 14.93 -21.93 15.10
CA MET A 55 13.55 -21.79 14.66
C MET A 55 13.53 -21.25 13.22
N PRO A 56 13.52 -22.14 12.21
CA PRO A 56 13.62 -21.78 10.79
C PRO A 56 12.45 -20.92 10.29
N LEU A 57 12.59 -19.59 10.36
CA LEU A 57 11.57 -18.64 9.91
C LEU A 57 11.60 -18.43 8.41
N HIS A 58 12.75 -18.59 7.78
CA HIS A 58 12.95 -18.28 6.36
C HIS A 58 11.98 -19.05 5.45
N ASP A 59 11.76 -20.35 5.69
CA ASP A 59 10.78 -21.15 4.95
C ASP A 59 9.35 -20.64 5.11
N TRP A 60 8.98 -20.31 6.35
CA TRP A 60 7.68 -19.72 6.65
C TRP A 60 7.50 -18.34 6.00
N LEU A 61 8.52 -17.49 6.04
CA LEU A 61 8.49 -16.17 5.41
C LEU A 61 8.36 -16.29 3.89
N LYS A 62 9.03 -17.26 3.26
CA LYS A 62 8.87 -17.55 1.82
C LYS A 62 7.44 -17.94 1.48
N ASP A 63 6.84 -18.84 2.25
CA ASP A 63 5.43 -19.21 2.09
C ASP A 63 4.51 -18.00 2.29
N LEU A 64 4.72 -17.24 3.37
CA LEU A 64 3.95 -16.04 3.67
C LEU A 64 4.04 -15.00 2.55
N ALA A 65 5.24 -14.76 2.01
CA ALA A 65 5.45 -13.83 0.91
C ALA A 65 4.78 -14.31 -0.39
N ALA A 66 4.84 -15.62 -0.68
CA ALA A 66 4.16 -16.20 -1.84
C ALA A 66 2.63 -16.05 -1.73
N ARG A 67 2.04 -16.40 -0.58
CA ARG A 67 0.61 -16.14 -0.30
C ARG A 67 0.27 -14.66 -0.28
N GLY A 68 1.26 -13.84 0.09
CA GLY A 68 1.21 -12.38 0.15
C GLY A 68 1.24 -11.68 -1.19
N GLU A 69 1.61 -12.38 -2.27
CA GLU A 69 1.79 -11.78 -3.58
C GLU A 69 0.49 -11.12 -4.07
N ASP A 70 -0.66 -11.75 -3.86
CA ASP A 70 -1.97 -11.29 -4.33
C ASP A 70 -2.43 -9.97 -3.70
N TYR A 71 -1.94 -9.63 -2.52
CA TYR A 71 -2.25 -8.37 -1.84
C TYR A 71 -1.03 -7.47 -1.65
N GLY A 72 0.13 -7.89 -2.16
CA GLY A 72 1.33 -7.08 -2.28
C GLY A 72 2.16 -6.95 -1.00
N LEU A 73 2.07 -7.92 -0.08
CA LEU A 73 2.89 -7.94 1.13
C LEU A 73 4.38 -7.82 0.78
N GLN A 74 5.06 -6.87 1.40
CA GLN A 74 6.51 -6.69 1.28
C GLN A 74 7.20 -7.08 2.57
N VAL A 75 8.31 -7.81 2.50
CA VAL A 75 9.10 -8.21 3.66
C VAL A 75 10.39 -7.39 3.71
N VAL A 76 10.71 -6.86 4.89
CA VAL A 76 11.97 -6.21 5.22
C VAL A 76 12.59 -6.97 6.40
N ALA A 77 13.63 -7.75 6.15
CA ALA A 77 14.30 -8.53 7.20
C ALA A 77 15.64 -7.90 7.58
N ILE A 78 15.83 -7.62 8.86
CA ILE A 78 17.03 -6.99 9.40
C ILE A 78 17.68 -7.96 10.38
N ALA A 79 18.87 -8.44 10.02
CA ALA A 79 19.71 -9.25 10.89
C ALA A 79 20.41 -8.38 11.93
N GLN A 80 20.72 -8.95 13.09
CA GLN A 80 21.56 -8.30 14.10
C GLN A 80 22.92 -7.86 13.56
N ALA A 81 23.46 -6.76 14.07
CA ALA A 81 24.72 -6.16 13.59
C ALA A 81 25.90 -7.16 13.55
N TRP A 82 26.02 -8.01 14.58
CA TRP A 82 27.09 -9.00 14.69
C TRP A 82 27.02 -10.16 13.69
N ASP A 83 25.89 -10.36 13.01
CA ASP A 83 25.69 -11.40 12.01
C ASP A 83 26.26 -10.98 10.65
N GLY A 84 26.54 -9.68 10.46
CA GLY A 84 27.00 -9.11 9.19
C GLY A 84 28.13 -9.87 8.50
N PRO A 85 29.20 -10.30 9.21
CA PRO A 85 30.26 -11.09 8.58
C PRO A 85 29.83 -12.49 8.10
N LYS A 86 28.80 -13.09 8.71
CA LYS A 86 28.33 -14.46 8.42
C LYS A 86 27.12 -14.47 7.48
N LEU A 87 26.37 -13.37 7.42
CA LEU A 87 25.10 -13.26 6.72
C LEU A 87 25.18 -13.64 5.23
N PRO A 88 26.22 -13.27 4.44
CA PRO A 88 26.31 -13.69 3.04
C PRO A 88 26.33 -15.21 2.85
N ALA A 89 27.13 -15.91 3.65
CA ALA A 89 27.23 -17.36 3.57
C ALA A 89 25.93 -18.00 4.06
N TYR A 90 25.32 -17.44 5.12
CA TYR A 90 24.05 -17.92 5.64
C TYR A 90 22.91 -17.82 4.61
N LEU A 91 22.79 -16.68 3.94
CA LEU A 91 21.74 -16.43 2.93
C LEU A 91 21.92 -17.26 1.65
N ALA A 92 23.10 -17.85 1.42
CA ALA A 92 23.30 -18.76 0.29
C ALA A 92 22.49 -20.07 0.46
N ASP A 93 22.30 -20.52 1.70
CA ASP A 93 21.58 -21.74 2.04
C ASP A 93 20.17 -21.47 2.60
N HIS A 94 19.90 -20.24 3.06
CA HIS A 94 18.64 -19.85 3.70
C HIS A 94 18.06 -18.61 3.01
N GLU A 95 17.32 -18.82 1.93
CA GLU A 95 16.71 -17.74 1.17
C GLU A 95 15.60 -17.03 1.99
N PHE A 96 15.67 -15.70 2.06
CA PHE A 96 14.62 -14.85 2.62
C PHE A 96 13.89 -14.11 1.48
N PRO A 97 12.58 -13.83 1.62
CA PRO A 97 11.87 -12.99 0.66
C PRO A 97 12.13 -11.50 0.89
N GLY A 98 11.90 -10.70 -0.14
CA GLY A 98 11.89 -9.24 -0.04
C GLY A 98 13.29 -8.65 0.05
N VAL A 99 13.49 -7.72 0.99
CA VAL A 99 14.80 -7.08 1.21
C VAL A 99 15.42 -7.53 2.52
N VAL A 100 16.73 -7.77 2.51
CA VAL A 100 17.50 -8.24 3.66
C VAL A 100 18.69 -7.35 3.90
N GLY A 101 18.82 -6.84 5.12
CA GLY A 101 19.93 -6.02 5.56
C GLY A 101 20.50 -6.51 6.88
N VAL A 102 21.66 -5.98 7.24
CA VAL A 102 22.22 -6.08 8.59
C VAL A 102 22.09 -4.74 9.29
N ASP A 103 21.67 -4.76 10.55
CA ASP A 103 21.49 -3.57 11.37
C ASP A 103 22.80 -2.80 11.53
N LEU A 104 22.69 -1.49 11.68
CA LEU A 104 23.79 -0.62 12.03
C LEU A 104 24.31 -1.01 13.44
N PRO A 105 25.63 -1.13 13.66
CA PRO A 105 26.16 -1.41 14.99
C PRO A 105 25.66 -0.41 16.04
N ALA A 106 25.25 -0.93 17.20
CA ALA A 106 24.79 -0.11 18.30
C ALA A 106 25.89 0.86 18.77
N LYS A 107 25.48 2.04 19.24
CA LYS A 107 26.41 3.05 19.79
C LYS A 107 27.09 2.55 21.07
N VAL A 108 26.46 1.63 21.79
CA VAL A 108 27.00 1.00 22.99
C VAL A 108 27.61 -0.35 22.63
N SER A 109 28.84 -0.58 23.08
CA SER A 109 29.54 -1.85 22.86
C SER A 109 28.72 -3.05 23.37
N GLY A 110 28.49 -4.03 22.50
CA GLY A 110 27.75 -5.26 22.81
C GLY A 110 26.23 -5.19 22.60
N GLY A 111 25.70 -4.07 22.09
CA GLY A 111 24.31 -3.99 21.65
C GLY A 111 24.01 -4.81 20.38
N LEU A 112 22.74 -5.13 20.16
CA LEU A 112 22.29 -5.96 19.03
C LEU A 112 22.30 -5.20 17.70
N GLY A 113 22.19 -3.88 17.77
CA GLY A 113 22.21 -2.93 16.67
C GLY A 113 21.28 -1.73 16.93
N ALA A 114 21.41 -0.67 16.14
CA ALA A 114 20.69 0.59 16.32
C ALA A 114 19.17 0.46 16.10
N THR A 115 18.75 -0.34 15.12
CA THR A 115 17.33 -0.66 14.93
C THR A 115 16.81 -1.46 16.12
N PHE A 116 17.55 -2.46 16.59
CA PHE A 116 17.10 -3.28 17.71
C PHE A 116 16.94 -2.45 18.99
N ASP A 117 17.84 -1.50 19.24
CA ASP A 117 17.71 -0.52 20.33
C ASP A 117 16.46 0.36 20.14
N THR A 118 16.25 0.90 18.94
CA THR A 118 15.11 1.76 18.58
C THR A 118 13.75 1.07 18.79
N PHE A 119 13.68 -0.24 18.55
CA PHE A 119 12.48 -1.06 18.75
C PHE A 119 12.46 -1.78 20.11
N SER A 120 13.37 -1.41 21.03
CA SER A 120 13.44 -1.99 22.39
C SER A 120 13.50 -3.53 22.39
N VAL A 121 14.20 -4.11 21.41
CA VAL A 121 14.28 -5.57 21.24
C VAL A 121 15.48 -6.12 22.00
N ALA A 122 15.20 -6.94 23.01
CA ALA A 122 16.22 -7.74 23.70
C ALA A 122 16.51 -9.04 22.94
N GLN A 123 17.66 -9.67 23.19
CA GLN A 123 18.10 -10.88 22.48
C GLN A 123 17.10 -12.04 22.61
N PHE A 124 16.44 -12.16 23.78
CA PHE A 124 15.45 -13.21 24.05
C PHE A 124 14.06 -12.93 23.44
N ASN A 125 13.87 -11.76 22.84
CA ASN A 125 12.61 -11.35 22.21
C ASN A 125 12.65 -11.56 20.69
N LEU A 126 13.55 -12.43 20.20
CA LEU A 126 13.70 -12.70 18.78
C LEU A 126 13.00 -14.01 18.37
N PRO A 127 12.41 -14.03 17.17
CA PRO A 127 12.28 -12.92 16.23
C PRO A 127 11.23 -11.89 16.71
N ARG A 128 11.41 -10.64 16.30
CA ARG A 128 10.38 -9.60 16.46
C ARG A 128 9.81 -9.28 15.09
N LEU A 129 8.49 -9.35 14.99
CA LEU A 129 7.71 -9.05 13.81
C LEU A 129 6.91 -7.77 14.04
N ILE A 130 6.88 -6.91 13.03
CA ILE A 130 6.13 -5.66 13.04
C ILE A 130 5.37 -5.57 11.72
N LEU A 131 4.06 -5.73 11.78
CA LEU A 131 3.15 -5.61 10.65
C LEU A 131 2.77 -4.14 10.48
N ILE A 132 3.09 -3.58 9.33
CA ILE A 132 2.84 -2.19 8.96
C ILE A 132 1.74 -2.17 7.89
N ASP A 133 0.75 -1.33 8.11
CA ASP A 133 -0.39 -1.14 7.21
C ASP A 133 -0.03 -0.30 5.97
N PRO A 134 -0.92 -0.24 4.95
CA PRO A 134 -0.72 0.58 3.77
C PRO A 134 -0.58 2.09 4.05
N ALA A 135 -1.05 2.55 5.21
CA ALA A 135 -0.91 3.93 5.66
C ALA A 135 0.43 4.18 6.38
N GLY A 136 1.28 3.15 6.51
CA GLY A 136 2.59 3.21 7.15
C GLY A 136 2.55 3.08 8.67
N LYS A 137 1.40 2.73 9.27
CA LYS A 137 1.27 2.56 10.72
C LYS A 137 1.44 1.11 11.13
N VAL A 138 1.95 0.87 12.33
CA VAL A 138 2.00 -0.47 12.89
C VAL A 138 0.60 -0.96 13.23
N ALA A 139 0.17 -2.02 12.56
CA ALA A 139 -1.09 -2.71 12.84
C ALA A 139 -0.92 -3.78 13.93
N TRP A 140 0.27 -4.37 14.05
CA TRP A 140 0.55 -5.41 15.05
C TRP A 140 2.06 -5.61 15.28
N GLU A 141 2.42 -6.01 16.49
CA GLU A 141 3.78 -6.40 16.86
C GLU A 141 3.80 -7.65 17.73
N GLY A 142 4.77 -8.55 17.48
CA GLY A 142 4.90 -9.76 18.29
C GLY A 142 5.95 -10.74 17.75
N ASP A 143 5.91 -11.96 18.27
CA ASP A 143 6.63 -13.11 17.72
C ASP A 143 5.67 -14.01 16.92
N PRO A 144 6.16 -14.89 16.03
CA PRO A 144 5.30 -15.73 15.20
C PRO A 144 4.56 -16.83 15.97
N GLY A 145 4.85 -17.07 17.25
CA GLY A 145 4.25 -18.11 18.07
C GLY A 145 4.86 -19.51 17.90
N PHE A 146 5.98 -19.62 17.18
CA PHE A 146 6.65 -20.89 16.93
C PHE A 146 7.48 -21.35 18.14
N LYS A 147 7.62 -22.67 18.32
CA LYS A 147 8.40 -23.26 19.40
C LYS A 147 9.86 -23.46 18.98
N VAL A 148 10.78 -23.02 19.83
CA VAL A 148 12.21 -23.29 19.67
C VAL A 148 12.48 -24.80 19.58
N GLY A 149 13.31 -25.21 18.64
CA GLY A 149 13.67 -26.61 18.40
C GLY A 149 12.62 -27.43 17.64
N ALA A 150 11.48 -26.83 17.29
CA ALA A 150 10.52 -27.40 16.36
C ALA A 150 10.56 -26.62 15.05
N ALA A 151 10.88 -27.30 13.95
CA ALA A 151 10.70 -26.70 12.64
C ALA A 151 9.19 -26.42 12.45
N PRO A 152 8.80 -25.17 12.16
CA PRO A 152 7.41 -24.90 11.83
C PRO A 152 7.07 -25.70 10.55
N ALA A 153 5.86 -26.25 10.49
CA ALA A 153 5.43 -27.10 9.39
C ALA A 153 4.11 -26.56 8.79
N PRO A 154 3.87 -26.73 7.49
CA PRO A 154 2.60 -26.39 6.86
C PRO A 154 1.41 -27.04 7.61
N PRO A 155 0.31 -26.30 7.85
CA PRO A 155 -0.05 -25.01 7.28
C PRO A 155 0.50 -23.75 7.99
N TYR A 156 1.63 -23.84 8.73
CA TYR A 156 2.35 -22.71 9.33
C TYR A 156 1.45 -21.72 10.11
N ALA A 157 0.65 -22.22 11.05
CA ALA A 157 -0.19 -21.37 11.89
C ALA A 157 0.67 -20.45 12.76
N SER A 158 0.47 -19.13 12.64
CA SER A 158 1.24 -18.09 13.31
C SER A 158 0.33 -17.06 13.99
N TYR A 159 0.83 -16.42 15.05
CA TYR A 159 0.15 -15.28 15.68
C TYR A 159 0.00 -14.06 14.75
N LEU A 160 0.71 -14.03 13.62
CA LEU A 160 0.55 -13.01 12.58
C LEU A 160 -0.71 -13.20 11.72
N ASP A 161 -1.29 -14.41 11.67
CA ASP A 161 -2.37 -14.74 10.73
C ASP A 161 -3.63 -13.88 10.96
N ASP A 162 -4.07 -13.74 12.21
CA ASP A 162 -5.26 -12.96 12.56
C ASP A 162 -5.07 -11.45 12.29
N PRO A 163 -3.97 -10.80 12.73
CA PRO A 163 -3.68 -9.42 12.37
C PRO A 163 -3.61 -9.18 10.87
N LEU A 164 -2.97 -10.08 10.12
CA LEU A 164 -2.87 -9.95 8.67
C LEU A 164 -4.24 -10.09 8.01
N ALA A 165 -5.06 -11.05 8.42
CA ALA A 165 -6.43 -11.21 7.92
C ALA A 165 -7.31 -9.99 8.23
N ALA A 166 -7.18 -9.40 9.42
CA ALA A 166 -7.86 -8.16 9.77
C ALA A 166 -7.45 -7.03 8.84
N LEU A 167 -6.15 -6.88 8.58
CA LEU A 167 -5.61 -5.87 7.67
C LEU A 167 -6.12 -6.05 6.24
N LEU A 168 -6.13 -7.28 5.71
CA LEU A 168 -6.67 -7.59 4.38
C LEU A 168 -8.13 -7.11 4.22
N ARG A 169 -8.95 -7.39 5.23
CA ARG A 169 -10.37 -7.03 5.26
C ARG A 169 -10.56 -5.53 5.42
N ASP A 170 -9.95 -4.94 6.44
CA ASP A 170 -10.17 -3.54 6.81
C ASP A 170 -9.63 -2.59 5.73
N PHE A 171 -8.53 -3.00 5.05
CA PHE A 171 -7.96 -2.26 3.93
C PHE A 171 -8.45 -2.71 2.55
N ARG A 172 -9.38 -3.69 2.47
CA ARG A 172 -9.92 -4.23 1.21
C ARG A 172 -8.83 -4.53 0.17
N LEU A 173 -7.70 -5.13 0.61
CA LEU A 173 -6.44 -5.07 -0.14
C LEU A 173 -6.50 -5.76 -1.51
N LEU A 174 -7.20 -6.88 -1.60
CA LEU A 174 -7.38 -7.64 -2.84
C LEU A 174 -8.18 -6.84 -3.87
N GLU A 175 -9.35 -6.33 -3.46
CA GLU A 175 -10.25 -5.53 -4.29
C GLU A 175 -9.54 -4.27 -4.78
N ARG A 176 -8.79 -3.62 -3.90
CA ARG A 176 -7.98 -2.45 -4.25
C ARG A 176 -6.89 -2.78 -5.26
N ARG A 177 -6.16 -3.90 -5.11
CA ARG A 177 -5.10 -4.26 -6.06
C ARG A 177 -5.70 -4.54 -7.44
N GLN A 178 -6.82 -5.24 -7.49
CA GLN A 178 -7.56 -5.47 -8.75
C GLN A 178 -8.00 -4.15 -9.39
N TRP A 179 -8.56 -3.24 -8.59
CA TRP A 179 -8.92 -1.89 -9.03
C TRP A 179 -7.71 -1.11 -9.57
N ALA A 180 -6.60 -1.07 -8.83
CA ALA A 180 -5.41 -0.30 -9.21
C ALA A 180 -4.73 -0.87 -10.46
N ARG A 181 -4.81 -2.18 -10.67
CA ARG A 181 -4.38 -2.83 -11.91
C ARG A 181 -5.25 -2.39 -13.08
N ALA A 182 -6.57 -2.50 -12.96
CA ALA A 182 -7.50 -2.06 -14.00
C ALA A 182 -7.32 -0.57 -14.34
N TRP A 183 -7.18 0.28 -13.32
CA TRP A 183 -6.91 1.70 -13.47
C TRP A 183 -5.67 1.97 -14.32
N ARG A 184 -4.53 1.35 -13.98
CA ARG A 184 -3.25 1.55 -14.69
C ARG A 184 -3.24 0.96 -16.10
N GLU A 185 -3.78 -0.23 -16.28
CA GLU A 185 -3.65 -0.98 -17.53
C GLU A 185 -4.60 -0.50 -18.62
N SER A 186 -5.82 -0.05 -18.27
CA SER A 186 -6.84 0.29 -19.27
C SER A 186 -7.66 1.53 -18.93
N GLU A 187 -8.22 1.62 -17.72
CA GLU A 187 -9.32 2.54 -17.45
C GLU A 187 -8.88 4.01 -17.45
N ARG A 188 -7.67 4.28 -16.96
CA ARG A 188 -7.08 5.62 -17.03
C ARG A 188 -6.90 6.08 -18.48
N ALA A 189 -6.44 5.19 -19.37
CA ALA A 189 -6.26 5.53 -20.78
C ALA A 189 -7.60 5.78 -21.50
N LYS A 190 -8.63 4.98 -21.20
CA LYS A 190 -9.99 5.19 -21.74
C LYS A 190 -10.55 6.54 -21.32
N LEU A 191 -10.39 6.92 -20.05
CA LEU A 191 -10.80 8.23 -19.56
C LEU A 191 -10.15 9.37 -20.35
N PHE A 192 -8.82 9.30 -20.59
CA PHE A 192 -8.11 10.32 -21.37
C PHE A 192 -8.42 10.28 -22.87
N ALA A 193 -8.89 9.15 -23.39
CA ALA A 193 -9.41 9.02 -24.75
C ALA A 193 -10.84 9.55 -24.90
N GLY A 194 -11.48 9.98 -23.81
CA GLY A 194 -12.86 10.48 -23.80
C GLY A 194 -13.93 9.39 -23.65
N ASP A 195 -13.52 8.12 -23.51
CA ASP A 195 -14.41 7.00 -23.19
C ASP A 195 -14.70 6.94 -21.69
N TRP A 196 -15.41 7.96 -21.22
CA TRP A 196 -15.71 8.13 -19.81
C TRP A 196 -16.80 7.14 -19.33
N GLU A 197 -17.70 6.67 -20.21
CA GLU A 197 -18.73 5.68 -19.87
C GLU A 197 -18.07 4.39 -19.37
N ALA A 198 -17.03 3.94 -20.07
CA ALA A 198 -16.25 2.78 -19.65
C ALA A 198 -15.46 3.03 -18.35
N ALA A 199 -14.92 4.24 -18.16
CA ALA A 199 -14.11 4.57 -16.99
C ALA A 199 -14.95 4.88 -15.72
N LEU A 200 -16.22 5.26 -15.86
CA LEU A 200 -17.07 5.72 -14.75
C LEU A 200 -17.23 4.69 -13.62
N PRO A 201 -17.44 3.38 -13.87
CA PRO A 201 -17.54 2.39 -12.80
C PRO A 201 -16.28 2.35 -11.93
N VAL A 202 -15.09 2.48 -12.53
CA VAL A 202 -13.82 2.46 -11.81
C VAL A 202 -13.61 3.75 -11.02
N LEU A 203 -14.02 4.91 -11.55
CA LEU A 203 -14.01 6.17 -10.81
C LEU A 203 -14.96 6.16 -9.60
N ARG A 204 -16.14 5.52 -9.73
CA ARG A 204 -17.09 5.34 -8.62
C ARG A 204 -16.54 4.40 -7.55
N ALA A 205 -16.02 3.24 -7.96
CA ALA A 205 -15.40 2.28 -7.04
C ALA A 205 -14.27 2.94 -6.23
N ALA A 206 -13.53 3.88 -6.84
CA ALA A 206 -12.50 4.63 -6.13
C ALA A 206 -13.01 5.45 -4.93
N GLN A 207 -14.28 5.87 -4.92
CA GLN A 207 -14.87 6.61 -3.79
C GLN A 207 -15.05 5.74 -2.54
N GLU A 208 -15.11 4.43 -2.69
CA GLU A 208 -15.28 3.51 -1.57
C GLU A 208 -13.96 3.24 -0.82
N PHE A 209 -12.84 3.66 -1.40
CA PHE A 209 -11.52 3.59 -0.80
C PHE A 209 -11.23 4.90 -0.05
N GLY A 210 -10.73 4.84 1.18
CA GLY A 210 -10.19 6.00 1.93
C GLY A 210 -8.90 6.64 1.35
N ASP A 211 -8.47 7.76 1.93
CA ASP A 211 -7.32 8.54 1.40
C ASP A 211 -5.95 7.85 1.54
N ALA A 212 -5.86 6.86 2.43
CA ALA A 212 -4.65 6.09 2.72
C ALA A 212 -4.19 5.20 1.54
N TYR A 213 -5.04 5.01 0.52
CA TYR A 213 -4.82 4.02 -0.53
C TYR A 213 -3.93 4.49 -1.70
N GLY A 214 -3.25 5.63 -1.56
CA GLY A 214 -2.18 6.07 -2.46
C GLY A 214 -2.57 7.15 -3.48
N PRO A 215 -1.62 7.57 -4.32
CA PRO A 215 -1.82 8.67 -5.27
C PRO A 215 -2.84 8.33 -6.36
N GLU A 216 -2.93 7.08 -6.79
CA GLU A 216 -3.82 6.64 -7.87
C GLU A 216 -5.30 6.73 -7.47
N VAL A 217 -5.63 6.24 -6.27
CA VAL A 217 -6.99 6.38 -5.71
C VAL A 217 -7.34 7.86 -5.56
N ARG A 218 -6.43 8.68 -5.04
CA ARG A 218 -6.67 10.13 -4.91
C ARG A 218 -6.83 10.84 -6.26
N GLU A 219 -6.08 10.42 -7.28
CA GLU A 219 -6.22 10.92 -8.66
C GLU A 219 -7.63 10.60 -9.18
N ALA A 220 -8.03 9.33 -9.17
CA ALA A 220 -9.35 8.88 -9.60
C ALA A 220 -10.48 9.57 -8.81
N GLN A 221 -10.31 9.71 -7.50
CA GLN A 221 -11.28 10.41 -6.67
C GLN A 221 -11.39 11.89 -6.98
N SER A 222 -10.25 12.56 -7.21
CA SER A 222 -10.25 13.96 -7.60
C SER A 222 -10.92 14.15 -8.96
N MET A 223 -10.70 13.24 -9.91
CA MET A 223 -11.35 13.26 -11.21
C MET A 223 -12.87 13.08 -11.07
N PHE A 224 -13.32 12.11 -10.25
CA PHE A 224 -14.74 11.90 -10.01
C PHE A 224 -15.40 13.11 -9.33
N ARG A 225 -14.78 13.70 -8.30
CA ARG A 225 -15.31 14.92 -7.66
C ARG A 225 -15.43 16.11 -8.61
N ARG A 226 -14.49 16.26 -9.55
CA ARG A 226 -14.59 17.30 -10.59
C ARG A 226 -15.78 17.03 -11.51
N LEU A 227 -16.00 15.77 -11.88
CA LEU A 227 -17.15 15.36 -12.66
C LEU A 227 -18.45 15.66 -11.90
N GLU A 228 -18.56 15.25 -10.64
CA GLU A 228 -19.71 15.54 -9.78
C GLU A 228 -20.00 17.03 -9.68
N LEU A 229 -18.97 17.85 -9.43
CA LEU A 229 -19.12 19.30 -9.32
C LEU A 229 -19.68 19.89 -10.63
N LEU A 230 -19.10 19.48 -11.77
CA LEU A 230 -19.52 19.95 -13.07
C LEU A 230 -20.93 19.48 -13.43
N THR A 231 -21.30 18.25 -13.07
CA THR A 231 -22.66 17.74 -13.32
C THR A 231 -23.69 18.27 -12.33
N SER A 232 -23.29 18.72 -11.14
CA SER A 232 -24.21 19.26 -10.12
C SER A 232 -24.87 20.58 -10.50
N ASN A 233 -24.31 21.31 -11.47
CA ASN A 233 -24.87 22.56 -12.00
C ASN A 233 -24.91 22.56 -13.54
N PRO A 234 -25.91 21.89 -14.14
CA PRO A 234 -25.99 21.75 -15.59
C PRO A 234 -26.07 23.09 -16.33
N GLU A 235 -26.81 24.06 -15.78
CA GLU A 235 -26.94 25.39 -16.36
C GLU A 235 -25.57 26.06 -16.52
N ALA A 236 -24.77 26.09 -15.45
CA ALA A 236 -23.44 26.69 -15.48
C ALA A 236 -22.47 25.95 -16.42
N ALA A 237 -22.54 24.62 -16.46
CA ALA A 237 -21.69 23.81 -17.34
C ALA A 237 -22.03 24.05 -18.83
N ILE A 238 -23.32 24.14 -19.17
CA ILE A 238 -23.79 24.45 -20.52
C ILE A 238 -23.38 25.88 -20.92
N ALA A 239 -23.60 26.86 -20.03
CA ALA A 239 -23.24 28.25 -20.28
C ALA A 239 -21.73 28.44 -20.48
N PHE A 240 -20.90 27.74 -19.69
CA PHE A 240 -19.45 27.73 -19.88
C PHE A 240 -19.07 27.20 -21.27
N LEU A 241 -19.68 26.09 -21.68
CA LEU A 241 -19.40 25.46 -22.97
C LEU A 241 -19.82 26.35 -24.15
N GLU A 242 -20.89 27.13 -24.00
CA GLU A 242 -21.31 28.14 -24.98
C GLU A 242 -20.34 29.33 -25.03
N ALA A 243 -19.93 29.87 -23.87
CA ALA A 243 -19.01 31.01 -23.79
C ALA A 243 -17.62 30.71 -24.40
N GLU A 244 -17.11 29.50 -24.19
CA GLU A 244 -15.83 29.04 -24.72
C GLU A 244 -15.91 28.51 -26.16
N GLN A 245 -17.06 28.65 -26.83
CA GLN A 245 -17.32 28.11 -28.18
C GLN A 245 -17.01 26.60 -28.28
N GLY A 246 -17.18 25.88 -27.17
CA GLY A 246 -16.80 24.50 -26.96
C GLY A 246 -17.77 23.48 -27.57
N HIS A 247 -18.50 23.81 -28.64
CA HIS A 247 -19.59 22.99 -29.22
C HIS A 247 -19.18 21.52 -29.46
N ALA A 248 -17.91 21.27 -29.82
CA ALA A 248 -17.37 19.93 -30.01
C ALA A 248 -17.45 19.03 -28.77
N ALA A 249 -17.47 19.62 -27.57
CA ALA A 249 -17.55 18.93 -26.28
C ALA A 249 -19.00 18.73 -25.78
N ALA A 250 -20.01 19.33 -26.43
CA ALA A 250 -21.41 19.22 -25.99
C ALA A 250 -21.93 17.76 -25.93
N PRO A 251 -21.60 16.85 -26.86
CA PRO A 251 -21.99 15.44 -26.74
C PRO A 251 -21.37 14.74 -25.53
N VAL A 252 -20.10 15.08 -25.22
CA VAL A 252 -19.38 14.53 -24.06
C VAL A 252 -20.03 15.02 -22.76
N LEU A 253 -20.37 16.32 -22.68
CA LEU A 253 -21.08 16.88 -21.54
C LEU A 253 -22.46 16.22 -21.34
N LYS A 254 -23.20 15.97 -22.42
CA LYS A 254 -24.47 15.24 -22.34
C LYS A 254 -24.26 13.84 -21.76
N ALA A 255 -23.29 13.12 -22.31
CA ALA A 255 -22.96 11.78 -21.85
C ALA A 255 -22.63 11.81 -20.34
N TRP A 256 -21.82 12.76 -19.88
CA TRP A 256 -21.51 12.95 -18.45
C TRP A 256 -22.76 13.12 -17.58
N PHE A 257 -23.72 13.96 -17.98
CA PHE A 257 -24.99 14.09 -17.26
C PHE A 257 -25.76 12.77 -17.19
N ASP A 258 -25.85 12.05 -18.31
CA ASP A 258 -26.57 10.76 -18.39
C ASP A 258 -25.93 9.74 -17.43
N GLY A 259 -24.61 9.57 -17.45
CA GLY A 259 -23.93 8.61 -16.58
C GLY A 259 -23.94 8.98 -15.11
N MET A 260 -23.82 10.28 -14.81
CA MET A 260 -23.98 10.79 -13.45
C MET A 260 -25.45 10.82 -13.00
N GLN A 261 -26.39 10.36 -13.84
CA GLN A 261 -27.83 10.36 -13.57
C GLN A 261 -28.35 11.74 -13.16
N THR A 262 -27.73 12.78 -13.71
CA THR A 262 -28.11 14.17 -13.47
C THR A 262 -29.33 14.50 -14.32
N SER A 263 -30.42 14.89 -13.68
CA SER A 263 -31.63 15.29 -14.39
C SER A 263 -31.46 16.70 -14.97
N LEU A 264 -31.58 16.81 -16.29
CA LEU A 264 -31.65 18.10 -16.97
C LEU A 264 -33.08 18.63 -16.96
N GLY A 265 -33.25 19.89 -16.59
CA GLY A 265 -34.49 20.60 -16.83
C GLY A 265 -34.75 20.79 -18.33
N ARG A 266 -35.96 21.24 -18.66
CA ARG A 266 -36.39 21.38 -20.06
C ARG A 266 -35.51 22.37 -20.83
N ASP A 267 -35.13 23.47 -20.18
CA ASP A 267 -34.38 24.55 -20.82
C ASP A 267 -32.92 24.17 -21.03
N GLU A 268 -32.32 23.49 -20.06
CA GLU A 268 -30.96 22.94 -20.11
C GLU A 268 -30.85 21.87 -21.19
N ALA A 269 -31.80 20.92 -21.23
CA ALA A 269 -31.84 19.89 -22.27
C ALA A 269 -31.95 20.49 -23.67
N ARG A 270 -32.76 21.56 -23.82
CA ARG A 270 -32.92 22.29 -25.09
C ARG A 270 -31.64 23.04 -25.46
N ALA A 271 -31.01 23.73 -24.52
CA ALA A 271 -29.76 24.47 -24.74
C ALA A 271 -28.63 23.54 -25.16
N LEU A 272 -28.42 22.44 -24.43
CA LEU A 272 -27.42 21.43 -24.76
C LEU A 272 -27.69 20.77 -26.12
N GLY A 273 -28.95 20.47 -26.43
CA GLY A 273 -29.35 19.95 -27.73
C GLY A 273 -29.01 20.88 -28.90
N LYS A 274 -29.17 22.21 -28.72
CA LYS A 274 -28.74 23.19 -29.73
C LYS A 274 -27.23 23.18 -29.95
N LEU A 275 -26.44 23.12 -28.88
CA LEU A 275 -24.96 23.08 -28.96
C LEU A 275 -24.46 21.82 -29.66
N ILE A 276 -25.16 20.69 -29.50
CA ILE A 276 -24.84 19.43 -30.21
C ILE A 276 -25.16 19.56 -31.71
N SER A 277 -26.33 20.09 -32.05
CA SER A 277 -26.78 20.21 -33.45
C SER A 277 -26.02 21.27 -34.24
N SER A 278 -25.48 22.31 -33.60
CA SER A 278 -24.70 23.37 -34.28
C SER A 278 -23.32 22.92 -34.79
N ARG A 279 -22.95 21.65 -34.55
CA ARG A 279 -21.72 21.02 -35.06
C ARG A 279 -21.91 20.32 -36.42
N GLN A 280 -23.16 20.03 -36.81
CA GLN A 280 -23.51 19.42 -38.10
C GLN A 280 -23.62 20.47 -39.20
#